data_AF-A0A5C9BLR6-F1
#
_entry.id   AF-A0A5C9BLR6-F1
#
_cell.length_a   1.000
_cell.length_b   1.000
_cell.length_c   1.000
_cell.angle_alpha   90.00
_cell.angle_beta   90.00
_cell.angle_gamma   90.00
#
_symmetry.space_group_name_H-M   'P 1'
#
loop_
_entity.id
_entity.type
_entity.pdbx_description
1 polymer ?
#
loop_
_entity_poly.entity_id
_entity_poly.type
_entity_poly.pdbx_seq_one_letter_code
_entity_poly.pdbx_strand_id
1 'polypeptide(L)'
;GRSIRGGFDRIHFGGDPEVEVAADSRVRGRESKGSAAFVDRPISGGRRSGLASAKKIGLEPRHSGESAEPQRVGETAENTQRKGRRMMITVDQLARQLNGEVVGNREREITNAKALQKATSDDVTFVSDDQNLKKLGKCLAGVVLVDAERLATAQQLTALSDTTFIVVTDPLTAFVATMKHFRPQRERPSIGISPHAHVDPSATIGAETNIYPGAVIGPEVVIGAGCDIHPGVAIGAGCHIGDQTTIHPNAVLYPELTIGNRVLIHANAVIGADGFGYRFEQGRFVKIPQLGTVRIDDDVEIGACTTIDRGMIGATIIGEGTKLDNLVMIAHNCELGKHNAFVSQVGLAGSVTSGDYVRCAGQVGIADHVHLGTGCTLAAKAGVHKNIPEGQTHVGIPAGPIDEQFKVMMAIQKTPEMRTQLRQLERQVTELTKQLTELRNQMADSLVDATPV
;
A
#
# COMPACT_ATOMS: atom_id res chain seq x y z
N GLY A 1 -25.46 37.63 15.91
CA GLY A 1 -25.11 36.39 15.20
C GLY A 1 -24.98 36.68 13.72
N ARG A 2 -23.77 36.62 13.17
CA ARG A 2 -23.49 36.78 11.73
C ARG A 2 -23.29 35.39 11.14
N SER A 3 -24.12 35.01 10.18
CA SER A 3 -23.97 33.80 9.37
C SER A 3 -23.24 34.19 8.08
N ILE A 4 -22.05 33.64 7.87
CA ILE A 4 -21.30 33.72 6.62
C ILE A 4 -21.70 32.48 5.81
N ARG A 5 -22.39 32.68 4.69
CA ARG A 5 -22.62 31.65 3.67
C ARG A 5 -21.48 31.76 2.65
N GLY A 6 -20.57 30.80 2.65
CA GLY A 6 -19.57 30.63 1.59
C GLY A 6 -20.22 30.06 0.33
N GLY A 7 -20.07 30.77 -0.78
CA GLY A 7 -20.52 30.35 -2.10
C GLY A 7 -19.60 29.28 -2.68
N PHE A 8 -20.20 28.25 -3.28
CA PHE A 8 -19.54 27.33 -4.19
C PHE A 8 -19.53 27.98 -5.59
N ASP A 9 -18.37 28.45 -6.04
CA ASP A 9 -18.21 28.82 -7.45
C ASP A 9 -18.09 27.54 -8.29
N ARG A 10 -19.17 27.24 -9.01
CA ARG A 10 -19.18 26.27 -10.10
C ARG A 10 -18.51 26.91 -11.31
N ILE A 11 -17.42 26.31 -11.77
CA ILE A 11 -16.78 26.63 -13.05
C ILE A 11 -17.76 26.27 -14.17
N HIS A 12 -18.38 27.28 -14.78
CA HIS A 12 -19.20 27.15 -15.99
C HIS A 12 -18.31 27.29 -17.23
N PHE A 13 -18.28 26.27 -18.08
CA PHE A 13 -17.85 26.40 -19.47
C PHE A 13 -19.03 26.94 -20.29
N GLY A 14 -19.04 28.24 -20.56
CA GLY A 14 -19.99 28.89 -21.47
C GLY A 14 -19.32 29.14 -22.82
N GLY A 15 -19.89 28.57 -23.88
CA GLY A 15 -19.66 28.97 -25.28
C GLY A 15 -20.98 29.45 -25.87
N ASP A 16 -20.88 30.49 -26.71
CA ASP A 16 -21.88 31.51 -27.08
C ASP A 16 -23.15 31.03 -27.80
N PRO A 17 -24.09 31.97 -28.09
CA PRO A 17 -24.10 32.43 -29.49
C PRO A 17 -24.47 33.91 -29.72
N GLU A 18 -23.96 34.41 -30.87
CA GLU A 18 -24.54 35.38 -31.81
C GLU A 18 -23.76 36.69 -32.12
N VAL A 19 -23.23 36.71 -33.35
CA VAL A 19 -23.33 37.76 -34.41
C VAL A 19 -22.53 39.06 -34.14
N GLU A 20 -21.63 39.54 -35.02
CA GLU A 20 -21.78 39.83 -36.46
C GLU A 20 -20.39 39.99 -37.14
N VAL A 21 -20.28 39.55 -38.39
CA VAL A 21 -19.07 39.61 -39.24
C VAL A 21 -19.13 40.85 -40.13
N ALA A 22 -18.07 41.66 -40.15
CA ALA A 22 -17.79 42.59 -41.25
C ALA A 22 -16.78 41.94 -42.22
N ALA A 23 -17.19 41.80 -43.48
CA ALA A 23 -16.40 41.29 -44.60
C ALA A 23 -15.37 42.34 -45.08
N ASP A 24 -14.20 41.90 -45.57
CA ASP A 24 -13.92 41.83 -47.02
C ASP A 24 -12.46 41.42 -47.31
N SER A 25 -12.33 40.74 -48.46
CA SER A 25 -11.17 40.62 -49.36
C SER A 25 -10.31 39.33 -49.34
N ARG A 26 -10.65 38.45 -50.32
CA ARG A 26 -9.78 37.84 -51.36
C ARG A 26 -8.58 36.96 -50.86
N VAL A 27 -8.32 35.72 -51.29
CA VAL A 27 -8.57 35.01 -52.56
C VAL A 27 -8.18 33.52 -52.42
N ARG A 28 -9.03 32.63 -52.98
CA ARG A 28 -8.82 31.29 -53.60
C ARG A 28 -7.99 30.17 -52.90
N GLY A 29 -8.62 29.00 -52.73
CA GLY A 29 -7.98 27.72 -53.08
C GLY A 29 -8.40 26.42 -52.37
N ARG A 30 -9.48 25.78 -52.85
CA ARG A 30 -9.81 24.33 -52.85
C ARG A 30 -10.01 23.53 -51.55
N GLU A 31 -11.23 22.99 -51.44
CA GLU A 31 -11.68 21.92 -50.54
C GLU A 31 -11.09 20.54 -50.88
N SER A 32 -10.88 19.71 -49.85
CA SER A 32 -11.18 18.27 -49.91
C SER A 32 -11.46 17.72 -48.51
N LYS A 33 -12.70 17.26 -48.28
CA LYS A 33 -13.14 16.50 -47.11
C LYS A 33 -12.53 15.09 -47.16
N GLY A 34 -12.05 14.59 -46.02
CA GLY A 34 -11.68 13.20 -45.82
C GLY A 34 -11.89 12.78 -44.37
N SER A 35 -12.99 12.08 -44.10
CA SER A 35 -13.14 11.25 -42.90
C SER A 35 -12.51 9.88 -43.17
N ALA A 36 -11.89 9.29 -42.15
CA ALA A 36 -11.51 7.88 -42.18
C ALA A 36 -11.79 7.27 -40.81
N ALA A 37 -12.81 6.41 -40.79
CA ALA A 37 -13.20 5.55 -39.69
C ALA A 37 -12.20 4.39 -39.55
N PHE A 38 -11.91 4.01 -38.30
CA PHE A 38 -11.18 2.79 -37.96
C PHE A 38 -12.09 1.57 -38.18
N VAL A 39 -11.61 0.60 -38.95
CA VAL A 39 -12.29 -0.65 -39.26
C VAL A 39 -11.84 -1.74 -38.30
N ASP A 40 -12.81 -2.35 -37.64
CA ASP A 40 -12.70 -3.55 -36.82
C ASP A 40 -13.20 -4.74 -37.66
N ARG A 41 -12.44 -5.84 -37.78
CA ARG A 41 -12.96 -7.11 -38.34
C ARG A 41 -12.33 -8.35 -37.68
N PRO A 42 -13.11 -9.43 -37.49
CA PRO A 42 -12.81 -10.56 -36.62
C PRO A 42 -12.14 -11.74 -37.36
N ILE A 43 -11.46 -12.62 -36.62
CA ILE A 43 -10.95 -13.90 -37.15
C ILE A 43 -11.70 -15.06 -36.49
N SER A 44 -12.48 -15.76 -37.31
CA SER A 44 -13.04 -17.09 -37.04
C SER A 44 -12.04 -18.19 -37.37
N GLY A 45 -12.17 -19.33 -36.68
CA GLY A 45 -11.13 -20.36 -36.58
C GLY A 45 -10.97 -21.33 -37.76
N GLY A 46 -9.94 -22.18 -37.62
CA GLY A 46 -9.71 -23.35 -38.46
C GLY A 46 -8.44 -24.10 -38.02
N ARG A 47 -8.60 -25.31 -37.46
CA ARG A 47 -7.52 -26.26 -37.13
C ARG A 47 -6.86 -26.79 -38.41
N ARG A 48 -5.53 -26.97 -38.43
CA ARG A 48 -4.82 -28.26 -38.71
C ARG A 48 -3.30 -28.09 -38.85
N SER A 49 -2.57 -28.92 -38.10
CA SER A 49 -1.32 -29.65 -38.40
C SER A 49 -0.16 -29.01 -39.20
N GLY A 50 1.06 -29.15 -38.68
CA GLY A 50 2.26 -29.21 -39.53
C GLY A 50 3.57 -28.84 -38.84
N LEU A 51 4.33 -29.86 -38.45
CA LEU A 51 5.73 -29.76 -38.06
C LEU A 51 6.60 -29.30 -39.26
N ALA A 52 7.70 -28.60 -38.95
CA ALA A 52 9.03 -28.63 -39.59
C ALA A 52 9.58 -27.33 -40.23
N SER A 53 10.77 -26.99 -39.73
CA SER A 53 11.94 -26.38 -40.40
C SER A 53 11.80 -25.03 -41.10
N ALA A 54 12.46 -24.01 -40.51
CA ALA A 54 13.02 -22.89 -41.27
C ALA A 54 14.48 -22.64 -40.88
N LYS A 55 15.30 -22.58 -41.93
CA LYS A 55 16.76 -22.51 -42.00
C LYS A 55 17.39 -21.30 -41.29
N LYS A 56 18.60 -21.58 -40.78
CA LYS A 56 19.70 -20.66 -40.46
C LYS A 56 19.88 -19.55 -41.51
N ILE A 57 20.00 -18.32 -41.04
CA ILE A 57 20.71 -17.23 -41.72
C ILE A 57 22.04 -17.07 -40.97
N GLY A 58 23.14 -17.28 -41.69
CA GLY A 58 24.49 -17.20 -41.16
C GLY A 58 25.03 -15.77 -41.20
N LEU A 59 25.73 -15.41 -40.12
CA LEU A 59 26.71 -14.34 -40.06
C LEU A 59 27.81 -14.85 -39.11
N GLU A 60 28.99 -15.12 -39.66
CA GLU A 60 30.17 -15.58 -38.93
C GLU A 60 30.83 -14.46 -38.12
N PRO A 61 31.31 -14.71 -36.89
CA PRO A 61 32.29 -13.86 -36.24
C PRO A 61 33.72 -14.38 -36.44
N ARG A 62 34.62 -13.45 -36.79
CA ARG A 62 36.06 -13.66 -36.92
C ARG A 62 36.69 -14.01 -35.56
N HIS A 63 37.52 -15.05 -35.54
CA HIS A 63 38.37 -15.43 -34.41
C HIS A 63 39.77 -14.80 -34.54
N SER A 64 40.19 -14.13 -33.47
CA SER A 64 41.58 -13.94 -32.99
C SER A 64 41.40 -13.37 -31.58
N GLY A 65 41.63 -14.09 -30.49
CA GLY A 65 42.87 -14.69 -30.01
C GLY A 65 43.00 -14.24 -28.53
N GLU A 66 43.60 -15.08 -27.69
CA GLU A 66 43.83 -14.91 -26.24
C GLU A 66 42.64 -15.22 -25.29
N SER A 67 42.59 -16.49 -24.89
CA SER A 67 41.88 -17.00 -23.73
C SER A 67 42.58 -16.58 -22.44
N ALA A 68 42.00 -15.63 -21.70
CA ALA A 68 42.29 -15.43 -20.29
C ALA A 68 41.23 -16.20 -19.48
N GLU A 69 41.62 -17.32 -18.89
CA GLU A 69 40.80 -18.04 -17.91
C GLU A 69 40.57 -17.16 -16.68
N PRO A 70 39.33 -17.00 -16.18
CA PRO A 70 39.12 -16.37 -14.89
C PRO A 70 39.62 -17.34 -13.81
N GLN A 71 40.75 -17.00 -13.19
CA GLN A 71 41.25 -17.67 -12.00
C GLN A 71 40.14 -17.70 -10.94
N ARG A 72 39.64 -18.90 -10.66
CA ARG A 72 38.77 -19.16 -9.50
C ARG A 72 39.60 -18.83 -8.26
N VAL A 73 39.25 -17.74 -7.60
CA VAL A 73 39.74 -17.44 -6.25
C VAL A 73 39.36 -18.64 -5.39
N GLY A 74 40.39 -19.36 -4.92
CA GLY A 74 40.24 -20.58 -4.14
C GLY A 74 39.35 -20.34 -2.92
N GLU A 75 38.38 -21.23 -2.75
CA GLU A 75 37.69 -21.39 -1.47
C GLU A 75 38.76 -21.77 -0.42
N THR A 76 39.17 -20.81 0.39
CA THR A 76 39.95 -21.10 1.59
C THR A 76 39.07 -21.88 2.56
N ALA A 77 39.68 -22.81 3.32
CA ALA A 77 38.99 -23.70 4.26
C ALA A 77 38.16 -22.95 5.33
N GLU A 78 38.40 -21.66 5.55
CA GLU A 78 37.59 -20.78 6.41
C GLU A 78 36.23 -20.41 5.79
N ASN A 79 36.11 -20.35 4.47
CA ASN A 79 34.85 -19.99 3.79
C ASN A 79 33.85 -21.16 3.70
N THR A 80 34.33 -22.40 3.89
CA THR A 80 33.49 -23.59 3.99
C THR A 80 32.90 -23.78 5.40
N GLN A 81 33.49 -23.17 6.44
CA GLN A 81 32.98 -23.22 7.82
C GLN A 81 31.82 -22.26 8.11
N ARG A 82 31.51 -21.31 7.21
CA ARG A 82 30.36 -20.40 7.30
C ARG A 82 29.12 -20.84 6.51
N LYS A 83 29.13 -22.06 5.94
CA LYS A 83 27.90 -22.73 5.48
C LYS A 83 27.08 -23.17 6.69
N GLY A 84 26.21 -22.27 7.16
CA GLY A 84 25.07 -22.53 8.03
C GLY A 84 25.29 -23.59 9.10
N ARG A 85 25.87 -23.20 10.24
CA ARG A 85 25.72 -23.96 11.48
C ARG A 85 24.21 -24.06 11.70
N ARG A 86 23.58 -25.19 11.36
CA ARG A 86 22.16 -25.43 11.62
C ARG A 86 22.00 -25.32 13.13
N MET A 87 21.40 -24.22 13.57
CA MET A 87 21.00 -24.06 14.96
C MET A 87 19.98 -25.17 15.22
N MET A 88 20.37 -26.16 16.00
CA MET A 88 19.53 -27.26 16.41
C MET A 88 19.08 -26.99 17.84
N ILE A 89 17.81 -27.23 18.12
CA ILE A 89 17.22 -27.09 19.45
C ILE A 89 16.31 -28.28 19.72
N THR A 90 16.34 -28.81 20.94
CA THR A 90 15.39 -29.86 21.32
C THR A 90 14.04 -29.25 21.66
N VAL A 91 12.97 -30.05 21.56
CA VAL A 91 11.62 -29.62 21.96
C VAL A 91 11.61 -29.13 23.41
N ASP A 92 12.28 -29.81 24.33
CA ASP A 92 12.33 -29.40 25.74
C ASP A 92 13.01 -28.03 25.93
N GLN A 93 14.11 -27.78 25.21
CA GLN A 93 14.80 -26.49 25.24
C GLN A 93 13.92 -25.38 24.65
N LEU A 94 13.28 -25.64 23.51
CA LEU A 94 12.39 -24.68 22.86
C LEU A 94 11.18 -24.37 23.75
N ALA A 95 10.57 -25.39 24.35
CA ALA A 95 9.44 -25.21 25.27
C ALA A 95 9.81 -24.35 26.49
N ARG A 96 10.99 -24.54 27.07
CA ARG A 96 11.49 -23.67 28.16
C ARG A 96 11.68 -22.22 27.70
N GLN A 97 12.22 -21.99 26.50
CA GLN A 97 12.38 -20.64 25.96
C GLN A 97 11.03 -19.94 25.73
N LEU A 98 10.01 -20.72 25.36
CA LEU A 98 8.66 -20.22 25.06
C LEU A 98 7.73 -20.21 26.29
N ASN A 99 8.20 -20.67 27.46
CA ASN A 99 7.35 -20.95 28.63
C ASN A 99 6.13 -21.84 28.28
N GLY A 100 6.34 -22.82 27.41
CA GLY A 100 5.30 -23.72 26.93
C GLY A 100 5.36 -25.12 27.55
N GLU A 101 4.23 -25.83 27.52
CA GLU A 101 4.11 -27.22 27.98
C GLU A 101 4.28 -28.20 26.82
N VAL A 102 5.05 -29.26 27.00
CA VAL A 102 5.29 -30.27 25.95
C VAL A 102 4.33 -31.44 26.07
N VAL A 103 3.67 -31.78 24.96
CA VAL A 103 2.89 -33.01 24.80
C VAL A 103 3.46 -33.81 23.63
N GLY A 104 4.10 -34.94 23.93
CA GLY A 104 4.80 -35.78 22.95
C GLY A 104 6.29 -35.95 23.27
N ASN A 105 7.14 -36.03 22.23
CA ASN A 105 8.56 -36.32 22.39
C ASN A 105 9.38 -35.05 22.70
N ARG A 106 9.79 -34.92 23.97
CA ARG A 106 10.64 -33.82 24.48
C ARG A 106 12.06 -33.77 23.90
N GLU A 107 12.55 -34.92 23.44
CA GLU A 107 13.93 -35.06 22.96
C GLU A 107 14.06 -34.84 21.45
N ARG A 108 12.95 -34.69 20.72
CA ARG A 108 12.98 -34.42 19.29
C ARG A 108 13.79 -33.16 18.99
N GLU A 109 14.67 -33.27 18.01
CA GLU A 109 15.45 -32.14 17.51
C GLU A 109 14.70 -31.40 16.40
N ILE A 110 14.76 -30.07 16.44
CA ILE A 110 14.16 -29.18 15.45
C ILE A 110 15.25 -28.30 14.86
N THR A 111 15.20 -28.14 13.54
CA THR A 111 16.23 -27.46 12.76
C THR A 111 15.74 -26.20 12.05
N ASN A 112 14.42 -25.99 11.99
CA ASN A 112 13.84 -24.83 11.32
C ASN A 112 12.40 -24.56 11.76
N ALA A 113 11.89 -23.39 11.37
CA ALA A 113 10.49 -23.02 11.49
C ALA A 113 9.90 -22.71 10.11
N LYS A 114 8.76 -23.34 9.77
CA LYS A 114 8.10 -23.24 8.47
C LYS A 114 6.58 -23.13 8.61
N ALA A 115 5.95 -22.57 7.56
CA ALA A 115 4.50 -22.54 7.45
C ALA A 115 3.92 -23.95 7.35
N LEU A 116 2.71 -24.12 7.88
CA LEU A 116 1.99 -25.39 8.00
C LEU A 116 2.02 -26.27 6.75
N GLN A 117 1.90 -25.68 5.55
CA GLN A 117 1.84 -26.41 4.28
C GLN A 117 3.21 -26.90 3.77
N LYS A 118 4.31 -26.36 4.31
CA LYS A 118 5.69 -26.66 3.87
C LYS A 118 6.53 -27.31 4.97
N ALA A 119 6.00 -27.40 6.19
CA ALA A 119 6.70 -27.99 7.32
C ALA A 119 6.85 -29.51 7.14
N THR A 120 8.03 -29.99 7.53
CA THR A 120 8.47 -31.38 7.51
C THR A 120 8.83 -31.83 8.93
N SER A 121 9.24 -33.09 9.10
CA SER A 121 9.48 -33.71 10.42
C SER A 121 10.49 -32.96 11.29
N ASP A 122 11.38 -32.18 10.67
CA ASP A 122 12.46 -31.47 11.36
C ASP A 122 12.11 -30.00 11.63
N ASP A 123 10.89 -29.59 11.26
CA ASP A 123 10.41 -28.22 11.37
C ASP A 123 9.35 -28.06 12.46
N VAL A 124 9.35 -26.88 13.08
CA VAL A 124 8.23 -26.39 13.88
C VAL A 124 7.31 -25.51 13.03
N THR A 125 6.00 -25.67 13.24
CA THR A 125 4.93 -24.81 12.71
C THR A 125 4.04 -24.35 13.87
N PHE A 126 3.06 -23.51 13.59
CA PHE A 126 2.03 -23.14 14.57
C PHE A 126 0.62 -23.27 13.99
N VAL A 127 -0.36 -23.32 14.89
CA VAL A 127 -1.79 -23.16 14.59
C VAL A 127 -2.39 -22.25 15.65
N SER A 128 -3.06 -21.18 15.22
CA SER A 128 -3.74 -20.22 16.10
C SER A 128 -5.20 -19.98 15.72
N ASP A 129 -5.70 -20.65 14.69
CA ASP A 129 -7.07 -20.48 14.19
C ASP A 129 -7.64 -21.78 13.63
N ASP A 130 -8.98 -21.86 13.63
CA ASP A 130 -9.69 -23.09 13.28
C ASP A 130 -9.59 -23.42 11.78
N GLN A 131 -9.33 -22.44 10.91
CA GLN A 131 -9.16 -22.69 9.48
C GLN A 131 -7.85 -23.43 9.21
N ASN A 132 -6.78 -23.03 9.91
CA ASN A 132 -5.48 -23.69 9.83
C ASN A 132 -5.45 -24.99 10.63
N LEU A 133 -6.21 -25.09 11.72
CA LEU A 133 -6.38 -26.34 12.48
C LEU A 133 -6.89 -27.48 11.60
N LYS A 134 -7.90 -27.23 10.75
CA LYS A 134 -8.43 -28.22 9.80
C LYS A 134 -7.41 -28.74 8.80
N LYS A 135 -6.36 -27.96 8.50
CA LYS A 135 -5.28 -28.34 7.57
C LYS A 135 -4.20 -29.19 8.26
N LEU A 136 -4.20 -29.26 9.59
CA LEU A 136 -3.18 -29.94 10.38
C LEU A 136 -3.09 -31.44 10.09
N GLY A 137 -4.21 -32.10 9.77
CA GLY A 137 -4.21 -33.53 9.44
C GLY A 137 -3.42 -33.91 8.17
N LYS A 138 -3.03 -32.92 7.35
CA LYS A 138 -2.12 -33.12 6.19
C LYS A 138 -0.72 -32.55 6.44
N CYS A 139 -0.46 -32.00 7.62
CA CYS A 139 0.81 -31.41 7.96
C CYS A 139 1.82 -32.52 8.31
N LEU A 140 3.08 -32.32 7.93
CA LEU A 140 4.18 -33.23 8.23
C LEU A 140 5.16 -32.64 9.25
N ALA A 141 4.77 -31.56 9.93
CA ALA A 141 5.62 -30.90 10.93
C ALA A 141 5.98 -31.86 12.06
N GLY A 142 7.23 -31.82 12.52
CA GLY A 142 7.62 -32.52 13.74
C GLY A 142 7.03 -31.87 14.98
N VAL A 143 6.93 -30.55 15.00
CA VAL A 143 6.42 -29.82 16.17
C VAL A 143 5.38 -28.80 15.77
N VAL A 144 4.31 -28.72 16.57
CA VAL A 144 3.23 -27.76 16.38
C VAL A 144 3.08 -26.94 17.65
N LEU A 145 3.27 -25.62 17.53
CA LEU A 145 2.88 -24.66 18.56
C LEU A 145 1.37 -24.46 18.51
N VAL A 146 0.70 -24.62 19.63
CA VAL A 146 -0.76 -24.58 19.72
C VAL A 146 -1.20 -24.00 21.05
N ASP A 147 -2.38 -23.40 21.11
CA ASP A 147 -3.01 -23.00 22.37
C ASP A 147 -3.72 -24.18 23.06
N ALA A 148 -3.99 -24.02 24.35
CA ALA A 148 -4.63 -25.06 25.15
C ALA A 148 -6.05 -25.42 24.67
N GLU A 149 -6.78 -24.45 24.10
CA GLU A 149 -8.15 -24.63 23.61
C GLU A 149 -8.18 -25.57 22.39
N ARG A 150 -7.19 -25.47 21.49
CA ARG A 150 -7.12 -26.23 20.24
C ARG A 150 -6.35 -27.54 20.35
N LEU A 151 -5.66 -27.79 21.47
CA LEU A 151 -4.80 -28.97 21.68
C LEU A 151 -5.54 -30.30 21.43
N ALA A 152 -6.70 -30.51 22.03
CA ALA A 152 -7.42 -31.78 21.93
C ALA A 152 -7.79 -32.12 20.47
N THR A 153 -8.30 -31.13 19.73
CA THR A 153 -8.62 -31.25 18.31
C THR A 153 -7.36 -31.47 17.47
N ALA A 154 -6.26 -30.79 17.80
CA ALA A 154 -4.99 -30.94 17.12
C ALA A 154 -4.43 -32.37 17.27
N GLN A 155 -4.48 -32.94 18.48
CA GLN A 155 -4.08 -34.32 18.75
C GLN A 155 -4.94 -35.32 17.98
N GLN A 156 -6.26 -35.10 17.91
CA GLN A 156 -7.16 -35.96 17.14
C GLN A 156 -6.83 -35.96 15.64
N LEU A 157 -6.58 -34.78 15.06
CA LEU A 157 -6.27 -34.63 13.63
C LEU A 157 -4.91 -35.19 13.24
N THR A 158 -4.00 -35.31 14.21
CA THR A 158 -2.61 -35.79 14.02
C THR A 158 -2.38 -37.16 14.63
N ALA A 159 -3.43 -37.87 15.06
CA ALA A 159 -3.33 -39.13 15.81
C ALA A 159 -2.54 -40.24 15.08
N LEU A 160 -2.43 -40.18 13.75
CA LEU A 160 -1.67 -41.12 12.92
C LEU A 160 -0.22 -40.67 12.66
N SER A 161 0.19 -39.53 13.22
CA SER A 161 1.52 -38.95 13.06
C SER A 161 2.22 -38.87 14.41
N ASP A 162 3.54 -38.97 14.43
CA ASP A 162 4.36 -38.76 15.63
C ASP A 162 4.54 -37.26 15.91
N THR A 163 3.48 -36.45 15.84
CA THR A 163 3.58 -34.99 16.02
C THR A 163 3.72 -34.64 17.50
N THR A 164 4.68 -33.76 17.82
CA THR A 164 4.83 -33.23 19.19
C THR A 164 4.24 -31.83 19.28
N PHE A 165 3.61 -31.51 20.40
CA PHE A 165 3.00 -30.22 20.64
C PHE A 165 3.76 -29.43 21.71
N ILE A 166 3.89 -28.13 21.49
CA ILE A 166 4.26 -27.18 22.55
C ILE A 166 3.06 -26.25 22.75
N VAL A 167 2.44 -26.36 23.91
CA VAL A 167 1.27 -25.60 24.30
C VAL A 167 1.73 -24.24 24.82
N VAL A 168 1.26 -23.17 24.18
CA VAL A 168 1.63 -21.78 24.50
C VAL A 168 0.38 -20.89 24.52
N THR A 169 0.47 -19.74 25.18
CA THR A 169 -0.67 -18.80 25.24
C THR A 169 -0.91 -18.08 23.92
N ASP A 170 0.15 -17.77 23.17
CA ASP A 170 0.09 -17.14 21.84
C ASP A 170 0.99 -17.89 20.85
N PRO A 171 0.41 -18.81 20.05
CA PRO A 171 1.17 -19.60 19.08
C PRO A 171 1.90 -18.76 18.02
N LEU A 172 1.36 -17.61 17.61
CA LEU A 172 1.99 -16.76 16.60
C LEU A 172 3.23 -16.07 17.16
N THR A 173 3.11 -15.48 18.35
CA THR A 173 4.26 -14.86 19.04
C THR A 173 5.35 -15.89 19.32
N ALA A 174 4.96 -17.07 19.79
CA ALA A 174 5.89 -18.17 20.02
C ALA A 174 6.58 -18.64 18.72
N PHE A 175 5.84 -18.69 17.61
CA PHE A 175 6.42 -19.01 16.30
C PHE A 175 7.42 -17.95 15.83
N VAL A 176 7.12 -16.67 16.02
CA VAL A 176 8.06 -15.57 15.72
C VAL A 176 9.32 -15.66 16.57
N ALA A 177 9.20 -15.93 17.88
CA ALA A 177 10.34 -16.15 18.75
C ALA A 177 11.20 -17.34 18.29
N THR A 178 10.54 -18.44 17.90
CA THR A 178 11.21 -19.63 17.36
C THR A 178 11.94 -19.34 16.05
N MET A 179 11.34 -18.56 15.15
CA MET A 179 12.00 -18.12 13.92
C MET A 179 13.27 -17.30 14.19
N LYS A 180 13.26 -16.45 15.23
CA LYS A 180 14.44 -15.66 15.63
C LYS A 180 15.60 -16.54 16.12
N HIS A 181 15.31 -17.70 16.71
CA HIS A 181 16.35 -18.68 17.09
C HIS A 181 17.07 -19.24 15.86
N PHE A 182 16.31 -19.69 14.85
CA PHE A 182 16.89 -20.28 13.63
C PHE A 182 17.46 -19.25 12.65
N ARG A 183 17.01 -18.00 12.76
CA ARG A 183 17.46 -16.87 11.93
C ARG A 183 17.89 -15.73 12.85
N PRO A 184 19.01 -15.87 13.58
CA PRO A 184 19.48 -14.83 14.46
C PRO A 184 19.71 -13.55 13.65
N GLN A 185 19.30 -12.41 14.21
CA GLN A 185 19.58 -11.12 13.59
C GLN A 185 21.09 -10.98 13.43
N ARG A 186 21.51 -10.47 12.26
CA ARG A 186 22.91 -10.12 12.07
C ARG A 186 23.23 -8.99 13.03
N GLU A 187 24.36 -9.11 13.73
CA GLU A 187 24.86 -8.03 14.56
C GLU A 187 25.03 -6.77 13.72
N ARG A 188 24.58 -5.63 14.28
CA ARG A 188 24.78 -4.33 13.66
C ARG A 188 26.29 -4.07 13.59
N PRO A 189 26.88 -3.88 12.40
CA PRO A 189 28.29 -3.60 12.30
C PRO A 189 28.60 -2.23 12.91
N SER A 190 29.77 -2.07 13.53
CA SER A 190 30.26 -0.78 13.98
C SER A 190 31.32 -0.30 12.97
N ILE A 191 30.86 0.44 11.95
CA ILE A 191 31.74 0.96 10.90
C ILE A 191 32.19 2.40 11.16
N GLY A 192 31.45 3.15 11.98
CA GLY A 192 31.66 4.58 12.16
C GLY A 192 31.43 5.36 10.85
N ILE A 193 32.23 6.40 10.63
CA ILE A 193 32.16 7.21 9.41
C ILE A 193 33.15 6.64 8.37
N SER A 194 32.61 6.14 7.26
CA SER A 194 33.43 5.66 6.15
C SER A 194 34.27 6.79 5.52
N PRO A 195 35.55 6.55 5.18
CA PRO A 195 36.38 7.52 4.45
C PRO A 195 35.88 7.77 3.02
N HIS A 196 34.96 6.95 2.52
CA HIS A 196 34.32 7.09 1.21
C HIS A 196 32.92 7.73 1.29
N ALA A 197 32.50 8.18 2.48
CA ALA A 197 31.34 9.04 2.63
C ALA A 197 31.76 10.51 2.44
N HIS A 198 30.85 11.33 1.93
CA HIS A 198 31.00 12.78 1.96
C HIS A 198 30.21 13.32 3.15
N VAL A 199 30.91 13.90 4.13
CA VAL A 199 30.29 14.53 5.29
C VAL A 199 30.79 15.96 5.37
N ASP A 200 29.88 16.93 5.31
CA ASP A 200 30.24 18.32 5.47
C ASP A 200 30.88 18.57 6.85
N PRO A 201 31.94 19.40 6.96
CA PRO A 201 32.61 19.66 8.24
C PRO A 201 31.73 20.29 9.33
N SER A 202 30.63 20.94 8.94
CA SER A 202 29.66 21.52 9.90
C SER A 202 28.64 20.52 10.43
N ALA A 203 28.56 19.31 9.86
CA ALA A 203 27.63 18.29 10.31
C ALA A 203 28.02 17.73 11.69
N THR A 204 27.02 17.47 12.53
CA THR A 204 27.19 16.86 13.86
C THR A 204 26.67 15.44 13.84
N ILE A 205 27.54 14.47 14.15
CA ILE A 205 27.24 13.04 14.10
C ILE A 205 27.30 12.45 15.51
N GLY A 206 26.20 11.83 15.95
CA GLY A 206 26.09 11.19 17.25
C GLY A 206 26.95 9.93 17.41
N ALA A 207 27.12 9.50 18.65
CA ALA A 207 27.92 8.31 18.99
C ALA A 207 27.36 7.04 18.34
N GLU A 208 28.23 6.09 17.99
CA GLU A 208 27.85 4.79 17.41
C GLU A 208 27.04 4.87 16.10
N THR A 209 27.02 6.02 15.44
CA THR A 209 26.39 6.21 14.14
C THR A 209 27.31 5.74 13.01
N ASN A 210 26.73 5.01 12.08
CA ASN A 210 27.37 4.47 10.90
C ASN A 210 27.00 5.31 9.68
N ILE A 211 28.02 5.81 8.97
CA ILE A 211 27.86 6.47 7.67
C ILE A 211 28.61 5.64 6.64
N TYR A 212 27.85 5.00 5.75
CA TYR A 212 28.38 4.04 4.78
C TYR A 212 29.04 4.73 3.57
N PRO A 213 29.92 4.03 2.83
CA PRO A 213 30.51 4.54 1.59
C PRO A 213 29.48 5.11 0.62
N GLY A 214 29.76 6.28 0.05
CA GLY A 214 28.89 6.93 -0.94
C GLY A 214 27.66 7.64 -0.36
N ALA A 215 27.48 7.67 0.96
CA ALA A 215 26.52 8.58 1.58
C ALA A 215 27.00 10.04 1.50
N VAL A 216 26.08 10.98 1.38
CA VAL A 216 26.32 12.42 1.28
C VAL A 216 25.53 13.14 2.36
N ILE A 217 26.24 13.79 3.29
CA ILE A 217 25.68 14.57 4.39
C ILE A 217 25.99 16.05 4.15
N GLY A 218 24.94 16.85 3.96
CA GLY A 218 25.04 18.29 3.72
C GLY A 218 25.45 19.11 4.95
N PRO A 219 25.63 20.43 4.77
CA PRO A 219 26.04 21.33 5.84
C PRO A 219 24.97 21.47 6.92
N GLU A 220 25.40 21.71 8.16
CA GLU A 220 24.55 21.98 9.33
C GLU A 220 23.58 20.83 9.67
N VAL A 221 23.81 19.64 9.11
CA VAL A 221 23.01 18.44 9.42
C VAL A 221 23.37 17.92 10.81
N VAL A 222 22.35 17.55 11.58
CA VAL A 222 22.49 16.90 12.88
C VAL A 222 21.94 15.48 12.80
N ILE A 223 22.76 14.49 13.10
CA ILE A 223 22.38 13.08 13.15
C ILE A 223 22.60 12.56 14.57
N GLY A 224 21.57 11.94 15.14
CA GLY A 224 21.58 11.34 16.47
C GLY A 224 22.52 10.14 16.60
N ALA A 225 22.50 9.51 17.78
CA ALA A 225 23.31 8.35 18.11
C ALA A 225 22.73 7.04 17.53
N GLY A 226 23.60 6.07 17.24
CA GLY A 226 23.20 4.73 16.81
C GLY A 226 22.47 4.68 15.46
N CYS A 227 22.64 5.67 14.60
CA CYS A 227 21.99 5.71 13.28
C CYS A 227 22.74 4.89 12.23
N ASP A 228 22.05 4.45 11.17
CA ASP A 228 22.64 3.80 10.01
C ASP A 228 22.27 4.55 8.73
N ILE A 229 23.25 5.20 8.11
CA ILE A 229 23.08 5.96 6.87
C ILE A 229 23.74 5.19 5.72
N HIS A 230 22.93 4.43 4.97
CA HIS A 230 23.40 3.49 3.95
C HIS A 230 23.96 4.16 2.67
N PRO A 231 24.63 3.38 1.78
CA PRO A 231 25.22 3.91 0.55
C PRO A 231 24.23 4.68 -0.34
N GLY A 232 24.70 5.78 -0.93
CA GLY A 232 23.94 6.59 -1.88
C GLY A 232 22.85 7.46 -1.24
N VAL A 233 22.66 7.40 0.08
CA VAL A 233 21.77 8.33 0.79
C VAL A 233 22.30 9.76 0.65
N ALA A 234 21.40 10.69 0.33
CA ALA A 234 21.70 12.12 0.27
C ALA A 234 20.82 12.88 1.27
N ILE A 235 21.45 13.57 2.22
CA ILE A 235 20.77 14.38 3.23
C ILE A 235 21.10 15.85 3.00
N GLY A 236 20.06 16.65 2.70
CA GLY A 236 20.16 18.08 2.46
C GLY A 236 20.53 18.89 3.70
N ALA A 237 20.95 20.13 3.48
CA ALA A 237 21.42 21.03 4.53
C ALA A 237 20.41 21.22 5.66
N GLY A 238 20.89 21.39 6.90
CA GLY A 238 20.06 21.75 8.05
C GLY A 238 19.03 20.69 8.47
N CYS A 239 19.16 19.45 8.01
CA CYS A 239 18.30 18.36 8.50
C CYS A 239 18.64 17.97 9.93
N HIS A 240 17.61 17.64 10.71
CA HIS A 240 17.75 17.05 12.04
C HIS A 240 17.21 15.63 12.04
N ILE A 241 18.03 14.66 12.40
CA ILE A 241 17.70 13.23 12.43
C ILE A 241 17.92 12.71 13.85
N GLY A 242 16.88 12.15 14.46
CA GLY A 242 16.92 11.58 15.80
C GLY A 242 17.66 10.24 15.89
N ASP A 243 17.82 9.75 17.11
CA ASP A 243 18.61 8.57 17.46
C ASP A 243 18.03 7.29 16.85
N GLN A 244 18.90 6.30 16.61
CA GLN A 244 18.54 4.95 16.16
C GLN A 244 17.76 4.92 14.85
N THR A 245 17.92 5.95 14.02
CA THR A 245 17.28 6.05 12.71
C THR A 245 18.09 5.29 11.66
N THR A 246 17.40 4.51 10.82
CA THR A 246 18.00 3.78 9.70
C THR A 246 17.48 4.33 8.39
N ILE A 247 18.39 4.77 7.52
CA ILE A 247 18.09 5.27 6.18
C ILE A 247 18.77 4.35 5.17
N HIS A 248 17.96 3.59 4.44
CA HIS A 248 18.39 2.60 3.46
C HIS A 248 18.87 3.22 2.14
N PRO A 249 19.56 2.43 1.29
CA PRO A 249 20.30 2.96 0.15
C PRO A 249 19.50 3.89 -0.77
N ASN A 250 20.17 4.91 -1.27
CA ASN A 250 19.65 5.87 -2.26
C ASN A 250 18.41 6.66 -1.84
N ALA A 251 18.04 6.68 -0.56
CA ALA A 251 17.00 7.60 -0.09
C ALA A 251 17.50 9.05 -0.16
N VAL A 252 16.58 9.98 -0.46
CA VAL A 252 16.89 11.41 -0.61
C VAL A 252 16.05 12.21 0.37
N LEU A 253 16.73 12.96 1.24
CA LEU A 253 16.13 13.92 2.15
C LEU A 253 16.51 15.33 1.66
N TYR A 254 15.51 16.14 1.33
CA TYR A 254 15.69 17.54 0.97
C TYR A 254 16.15 18.37 2.19
N PRO A 255 16.53 19.66 2.03
CA PRO A 255 16.99 20.48 3.16
C PRO A 255 15.94 20.71 4.25
N GLU A 256 16.41 21.04 5.45
CA GLU A 256 15.64 21.58 6.59
C GLU A 256 14.52 20.67 7.12
N LEU A 257 14.67 19.36 7.00
CA LEU A 257 13.69 18.39 7.51
C LEU A 257 13.94 18.03 8.97
N THR A 258 12.89 17.63 9.67
CA THR A 258 12.99 17.08 11.03
C THR A 258 12.49 15.65 11.06
N ILE A 259 13.35 14.73 11.45
CA ILE A 259 13.09 13.29 11.57
C ILE A 259 13.32 12.89 13.02
N GLY A 260 12.34 12.21 13.62
CA GLY A 260 12.40 11.72 15.00
C GLY A 260 13.35 10.55 15.20
N ASN A 261 13.17 9.85 16.32
CA ASN A 261 13.96 8.70 16.73
C ASN A 261 13.38 7.39 16.18
N ARG A 262 14.23 6.39 15.99
CA ARG A 262 13.84 5.02 15.58
C ARG A 262 13.04 5.00 14.28
N VAL A 263 13.27 5.99 13.41
CA VAL A 263 12.62 6.06 12.10
C VAL A 263 13.32 5.08 11.14
N LEU A 264 12.53 4.40 10.32
CA LEU A 264 13.04 3.52 9.26
C LEU A 264 12.63 4.09 7.90
N ILE A 265 13.61 4.39 7.05
CA ILE A 265 13.38 4.91 5.71
C ILE A 265 13.95 3.90 4.72
N HIS A 266 13.10 3.28 3.91
CA HIS A 266 13.51 2.30 2.91
C HIS A 266 14.10 2.92 1.64
N ALA A 267 14.71 2.06 0.83
CA ALA A 267 15.51 2.46 -0.31
C ALA A 267 14.71 3.30 -1.33
N ASN A 268 15.39 4.29 -1.91
CA ASN A 268 14.84 5.22 -2.90
C ASN A 268 13.61 6.03 -2.43
N ALA A 269 13.31 6.10 -1.13
CA ALA A 269 12.31 7.04 -0.63
C ALA A 269 12.79 8.48 -0.82
N VAL A 270 11.88 9.39 -1.14
CA VAL A 270 12.18 10.82 -1.35
C VAL A 270 11.32 11.66 -0.41
N ILE A 271 11.96 12.46 0.43
CA ILE A 271 11.30 13.23 1.49
C ILE A 271 11.65 14.71 1.32
N GLY A 272 10.62 15.54 1.30
CA GLY A 272 10.72 17.00 1.24
C GLY A 272 10.83 17.58 -0.17
N ALA A 273 10.49 16.81 -1.21
CA ALA A 273 10.38 17.31 -2.57
C ALA A 273 9.24 18.33 -2.71
N ASP A 274 9.31 19.19 -3.74
CA ASP A 274 8.25 20.15 -4.03
C ASP A 274 6.95 19.43 -4.43
N GLY A 275 5.86 19.70 -3.71
CA GLY A 275 4.54 19.21 -4.09
C GLY A 275 3.96 19.86 -5.35
N PHE A 276 2.81 19.35 -5.77
CA PHE A 276 2.09 19.79 -6.98
C PHE A 276 1.38 21.14 -6.75
N GLY A 277 2.14 22.24 -6.71
CA GLY A 277 1.62 23.60 -6.63
C GLY A 277 1.76 24.35 -7.96
N TYR A 278 0.66 24.49 -8.70
CA TYR A 278 0.64 25.24 -9.97
C TYR A 278 -0.62 26.09 -10.12
N ARG A 279 -0.47 27.29 -10.68
CA ARG A 279 -1.60 28.14 -11.09
C ARG A 279 -1.66 28.25 -12.60
N PHE A 280 -2.86 28.16 -13.17
CA PHE A 280 -3.04 28.39 -14.60
C PHE A 280 -3.17 29.88 -14.90
N GLU A 281 -2.20 30.44 -15.62
CA GLU A 281 -2.14 31.85 -15.99
C GLU A 281 -1.78 31.97 -17.46
N GLN A 282 -2.59 32.71 -18.24
CA GLN A 282 -2.32 32.98 -19.66
C GLN A 282 -2.02 31.73 -20.51
N GLY A 283 -2.74 30.63 -20.29
CA GLY A 283 -2.56 29.41 -21.07
C GLY A 283 -1.43 28.47 -20.60
N ARG A 284 -0.77 28.76 -19.47
CA ARG A 284 0.33 27.94 -18.93
C ARG A 284 0.20 27.70 -17.43
N PHE A 285 0.78 26.62 -16.95
CA PHE A 285 0.93 26.34 -15.52
C PHE A 285 2.19 27.03 -14.99
N VAL A 286 2.02 27.94 -14.03
CA VAL A 286 3.08 28.65 -13.34
C VAL A 286 3.30 28.00 -11.98
N LYS A 287 4.55 27.64 -11.66
CA LYS A 287 4.90 26.97 -10.42
C LYS A 287 4.69 27.89 -9.22
N ILE A 288 4.04 27.34 -8.18
CA ILE A 288 3.90 27.95 -6.87
C ILE A 288 5.04 27.40 -5.99
N PRO A 289 5.94 28.26 -5.48
CA PRO A 289 7.03 27.82 -4.60
C PRO A 289 6.53 27.05 -3.37
N GLN A 290 7.23 25.96 -3.03
CA GLN A 290 6.96 25.17 -1.83
C GLN A 290 8.07 25.47 -0.82
N LEU A 291 7.76 26.34 0.14
CA LEU A 291 8.75 26.92 1.07
C LEU A 291 8.66 26.32 2.48
N GLY A 292 7.80 25.33 2.67
CA GLY A 292 7.67 24.61 3.93
C GLY A 292 8.70 23.50 4.09
N THR A 293 8.43 22.63 5.06
CA THR A 293 9.30 21.50 5.44
C THR A 293 8.49 20.20 5.59
N VAL A 294 9.13 19.13 6.06
CA VAL A 294 8.53 17.88 6.53
C VAL A 294 8.98 17.62 7.96
N ARG A 295 8.02 17.21 8.80
CA ARG A 295 8.27 16.67 10.14
C ARG A 295 7.80 15.22 10.19
N ILE A 296 8.70 14.32 10.55
CA ILE A 296 8.41 12.91 10.80
C ILE A 296 8.70 12.65 12.27
N ASP A 297 7.70 12.19 13.01
CA ASP A 297 7.84 11.89 14.43
C ASP A 297 8.46 10.48 14.64
N ASP A 298 8.63 10.09 15.91
CA ASP A 298 9.30 8.84 16.31
C ASP A 298 8.62 7.56 15.78
N ASP A 299 9.38 6.48 15.62
CA ASP A 299 8.90 5.12 15.31
C ASP A 299 8.13 4.99 13.97
N VAL A 300 8.27 5.98 13.08
CA VAL A 300 7.69 5.96 11.74
C VAL A 300 8.47 5.03 10.82
N GLU A 301 7.76 4.25 10.00
CA GLU A 301 8.37 3.44 8.93
C GLU A 301 7.89 3.92 7.57
N ILE A 302 8.83 4.13 6.65
CA ILE A 302 8.60 4.65 5.30
C ILE A 302 9.10 3.61 4.29
N GLY A 303 8.18 3.07 3.50
CA GLY A 303 8.43 2.05 2.49
C GLY A 303 9.30 2.51 1.32
N ALA A 304 9.74 1.55 0.52
CA ALA A 304 10.61 1.80 -0.61
C ALA A 304 9.89 2.63 -1.68
N CYS A 305 10.61 3.57 -2.29
CA CYS A 305 10.09 4.46 -3.32
C CYS A 305 8.84 5.27 -2.87
N THR A 306 8.63 5.44 -1.57
CA THR A 306 7.59 6.34 -1.03
C THR A 306 8.05 7.78 -1.13
N THR A 307 7.12 8.66 -1.45
CA THR A 307 7.38 10.10 -1.66
C THR A 307 6.53 10.92 -0.71
N ILE A 308 7.18 11.84 0.01
CA ILE A 308 6.54 12.77 0.96
C ILE A 308 6.94 14.19 0.57
N ASP A 309 5.99 14.96 0.08
CA ASP A 309 6.24 16.34 -0.33
C ASP A 309 6.32 17.27 0.89
N ARG A 310 7.17 18.31 0.80
CA ARG A 310 7.16 19.39 1.78
C ARG A 310 5.87 20.21 1.69
N GLY A 311 5.51 20.86 2.79
CA GLY A 311 4.41 21.82 2.79
C GLY A 311 4.69 23.03 1.89
N MET A 312 3.63 23.69 1.41
CA MET A 312 3.76 24.98 0.75
C MET A 312 4.27 26.05 1.73
N ILE A 313 3.62 26.10 2.89
CA ILE A 313 3.96 26.87 4.09
C ILE A 313 3.77 25.91 5.28
N GLY A 314 4.62 25.99 6.30
CA GLY A 314 4.58 25.07 7.45
C GLY A 314 5.17 23.71 7.12
N ALA A 315 4.67 22.64 7.73
CA ALA A 315 5.20 21.29 7.56
C ALA A 315 4.14 20.32 7.03
N THR A 316 4.56 19.37 6.19
CA THR A 316 3.87 18.08 6.08
C THR A 316 4.27 17.25 7.31
N ILE A 317 3.30 16.67 8.02
CA ILE A 317 3.52 16.01 9.32
C ILE A 317 3.12 14.54 9.24
N ILE A 318 4.02 13.66 9.66
CA ILE A 318 3.75 12.22 9.85
C ILE A 318 3.86 11.89 11.34
N GLY A 319 2.72 11.56 11.95
CA GLY A 319 2.63 11.27 13.38
C GLY A 319 3.29 9.95 13.77
N GLU A 320 3.70 9.91 15.04
CA GLU A 320 4.42 8.83 15.70
C GLU A 320 3.87 7.43 15.38
N GLY A 321 4.77 6.48 15.11
CA GLY A 321 4.41 5.07 14.91
C GLY A 321 3.65 4.76 13.63
N THR A 322 3.45 5.74 12.74
CA THR A 322 2.78 5.54 11.44
C THR A 322 3.63 4.68 10.49
N LYS A 323 2.97 3.79 9.75
CA LYS A 323 3.57 2.86 8.80
C LYS A 323 3.09 3.17 7.39
N LEU A 324 4.02 3.63 6.55
CA LEU A 324 3.82 3.84 5.12
C LEU A 324 4.48 2.69 4.38
N ASP A 325 3.70 1.92 3.64
CA ASP A 325 4.23 0.85 2.79
C ASP A 325 4.87 1.44 1.51
N ASN A 326 5.27 0.58 0.58
CA ASN A 326 6.00 0.95 -0.62
C ASN A 326 5.13 1.78 -1.60
N LEU A 327 5.77 2.68 -2.34
CA LEU A 327 5.13 3.50 -3.38
C LEU A 327 3.93 4.32 -2.87
N VAL A 328 3.92 4.67 -1.58
CA VAL A 328 2.92 5.60 -1.03
C VAL A 328 3.27 7.01 -1.47
N MET A 329 2.24 7.82 -1.78
CA MET A 329 2.39 9.23 -2.10
C MET A 329 1.69 10.08 -1.03
N ILE A 330 2.45 10.92 -0.34
CA ILE A 330 1.95 11.93 0.59
C ILE A 330 2.23 13.32 -0.02
N ALA A 331 1.18 14.01 -0.46
CA ALA A 331 1.32 15.35 -1.01
C ALA A 331 1.56 16.42 0.06
N HIS A 332 1.82 17.64 -0.40
CA HIS A 332 2.13 18.79 0.44
C HIS A 332 1.05 19.07 1.51
N ASN A 333 1.48 19.55 2.67
CA ASN A 333 0.62 20.00 3.77
C ASN A 333 -0.27 18.91 4.41
N CYS A 334 0.00 17.63 4.15
CA CYS A 334 -0.72 16.59 4.88
C CYS A 334 -0.34 16.61 6.36
N GLU A 335 -1.31 16.39 7.25
CA GLU A 335 -1.10 16.26 8.68
C GLU A 335 -1.68 14.92 9.15
N LEU A 336 -0.82 13.93 9.34
CA LEU A 336 -1.24 12.58 9.68
C LEU A 336 -1.06 12.29 11.17
N GLY A 337 -2.09 11.73 11.79
CA GLY A 337 -2.05 11.29 13.18
C GLY A 337 -1.14 10.08 13.42
N LYS A 338 -1.23 9.50 14.62
CA LYS A 338 -0.36 8.45 15.12
C LYS A 338 -0.84 7.06 14.73
N HIS A 339 0.11 6.12 14.62
CA HIS A 339 -0.15 4.69 14.39
C HIS A 339 -1.07 4.40 13.19
N ASN A 340 -1.01 5.26 12.17
CA ASN A 340 -1.72 5.04 10.94
C ASN A 340 -1.01 3.97 10.09
N ALA A 341 -1.76 3.23 9.29
CA ALA A 341 -1.23 2.21 8.40
C ALA A 341 -1.72 2.44 6.97
N PHE A 342 -0.82 2.82 6.07
CA PHE A 342 -1.10 3.08 4.67
C PHE A 342 -0.38 2.04 3.81
N VAL A 343 -1.15 1.12 3.21
CA VAL A 343 -0.63 0.02 2.39
C VAL A 343 -0.15 0.52 1.03
N SER A 344 0.59 -0.33 0.30
CA SER A 344 1.23 0.03 -0.96
C SER A 344 0.33 0.80 -1.93
N GLN A 345 0.90 1.83 -2.55
CA GLN A 345 0.25 2.68 -3.56
C GLN A 345 -0.95 3.48 -3.06
N VAL A 346 -1.10 3.67 -1.75
CA VAL A 346 -2.02 4.69 -1.23
C VAL A 346 -1.52 6.09 -1.63
N GLY A 347 -2.43 6.92 -2.11
CA GLY A 347 -2.14 8.30 -2.52
C GLY A 347 -3.01 9.31 -1.79
N LEU A 348 -2.37 10.26 -1.11
CA LEU A 348 -3.02 11.39 -0.44
C LEU A 348 -2.73 12.66 -1.24
N ALA A 349 -3.79 13.34 -1.65
CA ALA A 349 -3.69 14.68 -2.24
C ALA A 349 -3.35 15.74 -1.17
N GLY A 350 -3.13 16.98 -1.60
CA GLY A 350 -2.65 18.04 -0.73
C GLY A 350 -3.59 18.35 0.44
N SER A 351 -3.01 18.71 1.57
CA SER A 351 -3.74 19.14 2.78
C SER A 351 -4.73 18.10 3.34
N VAL A 352 -4.50 16.81 3.11
CA VAL A 352 -5.25 15.75 3.78
C VAL A 352 -4.86 15.67 5.25
N THR A 353 -5.85 15.48 6.12
CA THR A 353 -5.62 15.29 7.56
C THR A 353 -6.13 13.94 8.01
N SER A 354 -5.54 13.36 9.06
CA SER A 354 -6.06 12.15 9.69
C SER A 354 -5.96 12.19 11.21
N GLY A 355 -6.90 11.52 11.88
CA GLY A 355 -6.74 11.11 13.26
C GLY A 355 -5.78 9.93 13.41
N ASP A 356 -5.88 9.23 14.54
CA ASP A 356 -4.99 8.11 14.86
C ASP A 356 -5.58 6.77 14.39
N TYR A 357 -4.74 5.74 14.22
CA TYR A 357 -5.15 4.36 13.89
C TYR A 357 -5.99 4.19 12.60
N VAL A 358 -5.87 5.12 11.67
CA VAL A 358 -6.44 5.04 10.32
C VAL A 358 -5.74 3.94 9.54
N ARG A 359 -6.54 3.13 8.82
CA ARG A 359 -6.05 2.02 8.00
C ARG A 359 -6.51 2.20 6.56
N CYS A 360 -5.56 2.38 5.65
CA CYS A 360 -5.83 2.41 4.22
C CYS A 360 -5.22 1.18 3.56
N ALA A 361 -6.06 0.33 2.99
CA ALA A 361 -5.60 -0.81 2.20
C ALA A 361 -5.04 -0.34 0.84
N GLY A 362 -4.46 -1.28 0.08
CA GLY A 362 -3.69 -0.97 -1.11
C GLY A 362 -4.47 -0.16 -2.15
N GLN A 363 -3.79 0.80 -2.78
CA GLN A 363 -4.34 1.64 -3.86
C GLN A 363 -5.54 2.51 -3.46
N VAL A 364 -5.72 2.86 -2.19
CA VAL A 364 -6.70 3.88 -1.80
C VAL A 364 -6.22 5.26 -2.28
N GLY A 365 -7.14 6.03 -2.89
CA GLY A 365 -6.89 7.40 -3.31
C GLY A 365 -7.75 8.38 -2.51
N ILE A 366 -7.14 9.43 -1.99
CA ILE A 366 -7.80 10.44 -1.13
C ILE A 366 -7.67 11.82 -1.78
N ALA A 367 -8.81 12.50 -1.98
CA ALA A 367 -8.89 13.83 -2.55
C ALA A 367 -8.37 14.91 -1.59
N ASP A 368 -8.12 16.11 -2.13
CA ASP A 368 -7.56 17.22 -1.37
C ASP A 368 -8.46 17.64 -0.20
N HIS A 369 -7.87 18.18 0.86
CA HIS A 369 -8.58 18.72 2.01
C HIS A 369 -9.55 17.74 2.73
N VAL A 370 -9.44 16.44 2.47
CA VAL A 370 -10.23 15.41 3.15
C VAL A 370 -9.67 15.16 4.55
N HIS A 371 -10.56 15.00 5.52
CA HIS A 371 -10.25 14.51 6.86
C HIS A 371 -10.63 13.03 7.03
N LEU A 372 -9.69 12.22 7.53
CA LEU A 372 -9.91 10.83 7.91
C LEU A 372 -10.03 10.71 9.43
N GLY A 373 -11.22 10.38 9.93
CA GLY A 373 -11.48 10.24 11.35
C GLY A 373 -10.73 9.07 11.98
N THR A 374 -10.38 9.20 13.26
CA THR A 374 -9.69 8.20 14.06
C THR A 374 -10.27 6.79 13.89
N GLY A 375 -9.39 5.81 13.67
CA GLY A 375 -9.75 4.39 13.56
C GLY A 375 -10.46 3.98 12.28
N CYS A 376 -10.71 4.90 11.34
CA CYS A 376 -11.41 4.57 10.11
C CYS A 376 -10.61 3.60 9.23
N THR A 377 -11.32 2.78 8.45
CA THR A 377 -10.72 1.79 7.56
C THR A 377 -11.21 1.98 6.13
N LEU A 378 -10.28 2.09 5.19
CA LEU A 378 -10.56 2.19 3.76
C LEU A 378 -10.09 0.91 3.08
N ALA A 379 -11.03 0.16 2.49
CA ALA A 379 -10.71 -1.05 1.76
C ALA A 379 -9.99 -0.73 0.44
N ALA A 380 -9.35 -1.74 -0.15
CA ALA A 380 -8.48 -1.56 -1.30
C ALA A 380 -9.22 -0.87 -2.46
N LYS A 381 -8.51 0.03 -3.16
CA LYS A 381 -9.05 0.82 -4.28
C LYS A 381 -10.25 1.72 -3.94
N ALA A 382 -10.47 2.07 -2.68
CA ALA A 382 -11.46 3.09 -2.34
C ALA A 382 -11.01 4.48 -2.83
N GLY A 383 -11.93 5.21 -3.46
CA GLY A 383 -11.74 6.61 -3.84
C GLY A 383 -12.51 7.52 -2.87
N VAL A 384 -11.79 8.29 -2.06
CA VAL A 384 -12.36 9.14 -1.01
C VAL A 384 -12.36 10.60 -1.45
N HIS A 385 -13.55 11.19 -1.53
CA HIS A 385 -13.78 12.57 -1.96
C HIS A 385 -14.48 13.42 -0.89
N LYS A 386 -14.70 12.86 0.30
CA LYS A 386 -15.35 13.50 1.45
C LYS A 386 -14.75 12.97 2.73
N ASN A 387 -14.89 13.73 3.81
CA ASN A 387 -14.44 13.34 5.14
C ASN A 387 -15.05 11.99 5.54
N ILE A 388 -14.22 11.16 6.16
CA ILE A 388 -14.60 9.86 6.69
C ILE A 388 -14.78 10.00 8.19
N PRO A 389 -15.97 9.70 8.75
CA PRO A 389 -16.17 9.75 10.19
C PRO A 389 -15.34 8.68 10.93
N GLU A 390 -15.11 8.93 12.21
CA GLU A 390 -14.37 8.04 13.10
C GLU A 390 -14.93 6.60 13.11
N GLY A 391 -14.03 5.62 13.17
CA GLY A 391 -14.34 4.19 13.28
C GLY A 391 -15.04 3.57 12.06
N GLN A 392 -15.38 4.35 11.03
CA GLN A 392 -16.13 3.81 9.88
C GLN A 392 -15.23 2.99 8.95
N THR A 393 -15.85 1.99 8.31
CA THR A 393 -15.21 1.22 7.24
C THR A 393 -15.90 1.53 5.92
N HIS A 394 -15.12 1.95 4.92
CA HIS A 394 -15.63 2.25 3.57
C HIS A 394 -14.98 1.31 2.56
N VAL A 395 -15.75 0.86 1.57
CA VAL A 395 -15.29 -0.04 0.52
C VAL A 395 -15.41 0.62 -0.86
N GLY A 396 -14.40 0.37 -1.70
CA GLY A 396 -14.36 0.78 -3.09
C GLY A 396 -14.85 -0.32 -4.03
N ILE A 397 -14.11 -0.55 -5.12
CA ILE A 397 -14.49 -1.46 -6.21
C ILE A 397 -14.16 -2.92 -5.81
N PRO A 398 -15.13 -3.83 -5.54
CA PRO A 398 -14.79 -5.24 -5.48
C PRO A 398 -14.69 -5.81 -6.90
N ALA A 399 -13.75 -6.73 -7.08
CA ALA A 399 -13.74 -7.59 -8.25
C ALA A 399 -14.91 -8.59 -8.14
N GLY A 400 -15.54 -8.88 -9.27
CA GLY A 400 -16.59 -9.89 -9.40
C GLY A 400 -16.49 -10.62 -10.74
N PRO A 401 -17.31 -11.65 -10.97
CA PRO A 401 -17.40 -12.32 -12.26
C PRO A 401 -17.71 -11.32 -13.38
N ILE A 402 -17.03 -11.45 -14.52
CA ILE A 402 -17.04 -10.45 -15.61
C ILE A 402 -18.46 -10.09 -16.09
N ASP A 403 -19.30 -11.09 -16.34
CA ASP A 403 -20.65 -10.89 -16.86
C ASP A 403 -21.57 -10.18 -15.86
N GLU A 404 -21.37 -10.44 -14.57
CA GLU A 404 -22.12 -9.78 -13.50
C GLU A 404 -21.64 -8.34 -13.34
N GLN A 405 -20.33 -8.12 -13.33
CA GLN A 405 -19.78 -6.79 -13.13
C GLN A 405 -20.10 -5.85 -14.30
N PHE A 406 -20.09 -6.33 -15.55
CA PHE A 406 -20.53 -5.52 -16.69
C PHE A 406 -21.99 -5.10 -16.57
N LYS A 407 -22.88 -5.99 -16.12
CA LYS A 407 -24.29 -5.64 -15.89
C LYS A 407 -24.42 -4.56 -14.83
N VAL A 408 -23.68 -4.66 -13.72
CA VAL A 408 -23.65 -3.65 -12.66
C VAL A 408 -23.15 -2.31 -13.19
N MET A 409 -22.05 -2.28 -13.94
CA MET A 409 -21.51 -1.04 -14.52
C MET A 409 -22.51 -0.35 -15.47
N MET A 410 -23.17 -1.12 -16.35
CA MET A 410 -24.19 -0.59 -17.25
C MET A 410 -25.41 -0.06 -16.49
N ALA A 411 -25.83 -0.74 -15.42
CA ALA A 411 -26.92 -0.27 -14.58
C ALA A 411 -26.59 1.05 -13.87
N ILE A 412 -25.35 1.21 -13.38
CA ILE A 412 -24.90 2.46 -12.74
C ILE A 412 -25.04 3.65 -13.69
N GLN A 413 -24.64 3.52 -14.95
CA GLN A 413 -24.79 4.58 -15.96
C GLN A 413 -26.25 5.00 -16.18
N LYS A 414 -27.19 4.07 -15.97
CA LYS A 414 -28.63 4.28 -16.14
C LYS A 414 -29.35 4.79 -14.89
N THR A 415 -28.67 4.89 -13.75
CA THR A 415 -29.24 5.37 -12.48
C THR A 415 -29.97 6.72 -12.59
N PRO A 416 -29.46 7.73 -13.32
CA PRO A 416 -30.18 9.01 -13.45
C PRO A 416 -31.53 8.88 -14.20
N GLU A 417 -31.56 8.08 -15.28
CA GLU A 417 -32.76 7.79 -16.06
C GLU A 417 -33.76 6.98 -15.20
N MET A 418 -33.28 5.92 -14.53
CA MET A 418 -34.09 5.09 -13.63
C MET A 418 -34.71 5.91 -12.49
N ARG A 419 -33.96 6.86 -11.90
CA ARG A 419 -34.49 7.76 -10.86
C ARG A 419 -35.63 8.63 -11.38
N THR A 420 -35.56 9.06 -12.64
CA THR A 420 -36.62 9.85 -13.28
C THR A 420 -37.87 9.01 -13.52
N GLN A 421 -37.68 7.79 -14.04
CA GLN A 421 -38.76 6.82 -14.24
C GLN A 421 -39.44 6.44 -12.92
N LEU A 422 -38.68 6.18 -11.85
CA LEU A 422 -39.21 5.88 -10.51
C LEU A 422 -40.09 7.02 -9.99
N ARG A 423 -39.65 8.27 -10.10
CA ARG A 423 -40.45 9.44 -9.70
C ARG A 423 -41.73 9.60 -10.53
N GLN A 424 -41.67 9.26 -11.82
CA GLN A 424 -42.86 9.30 -12.67
C GLN A 424 -43.86 8.21 -12.28
N LEU A 425 -43.38 7.00 -11.99
CA LEU A 425 -44.20 5.90 -11.51
C LEU A 425 -44.82 6.22 -10.13
N GLU A 426 -44.06 6.79 -9.19
CA GLU A 426 -44.58 7.25 -7.90
C GLU A 426 -45.75 8.24 -8.07
N ARG A 427 -45.64 9.18 -9.02
CA ARG A 427 -46.72 10.13 -9.32
C ARG A 427 -47.96 9.44 -9.89
N GLN A 428 -47.76 8.52 -10.84
CA GLN A 428 -48.87 7.76 -11.45
C GLN A 428 -49.58 6.89 -10.41
N VAL A 429 -48.85 6.20 -9.54
CA VAL A 429 -49.43 5.40 -8.45
C VAL A 429 -50.22 6.28 -7.48
N THR A 430 -49.68 7.43 -7.12
CA THR A 430 -50.37 8.40 -6.23
C THR A 430 -51.70 8.84 -6.84
N GLU A 431 -51.69 9.21 -8.13
CA GLU A 431 -52.88 9.66 -8.85
C GLU A 431 -53.93 8.55 -8.97
N LEU A 432 -53.52 7.34 -9.36
CA LEU A 432 -54.40 6.18 -9.45
C LEU A 432 -55.02 5.81 -8.09
N THR A 433 -54.25 5.91 -7.01
CA THR A 433 -54.75 5.64 -5.66
C THR A 433 -55.82 6.65 -5.25
N LYS A 434 -55.61 7.92 -5.59
CA LYS A 434 -56.60 8.98 -5.36
C LYS A 434 -57.89 8.70 -6.12
N GLN A 435 -57.79 8.40 -7.42
CA GLN A 435 -58.94 8.06 -8.26
C GLN A 435 -59.69 6.82 -7.74
N LEU A 436 -58.97 5.79 -7.29
CA LEU A 436 -59.58 4.59 -6.71
C LEU A 436 -60.33 4.90 -5.40
N THR A 437 -59.78 5.80 -4.58
CA THR A 437 -60.42 6.25 -3.34
C THR A 437 -61.68 7.06 -3.63
N GLU A 438 -61.62 7.97 -4.60
CA GLU A 438 -62.78 8.74 -5.06
C GLU A 438 -63.89 7.82 -5.59
N LEU A 439 -63.54 6.84 -6.43
CA LEU A 439 -64.49 5.84 -6.94
C LEU A 439 -65.11 5.01 -5.82
N ARG A 440 -64.32 4.56 -4.83
CA ARG A 440 -64.84 3.83 -3.66
C ARG A 440 -65.82 4.66 -2.84
N ASN A 441 -65.52 5.94 -2.62
CA ASN A 441 -66.40 6.84 -1.90
C ASN A 441 -67.71 7.06 -2.66
N GLN A 442 -67.65 7.28 -3.99
CA GLN A 442 -68.83 7.40 -4.85
C GLN A 442 -69.72 6.14 -4.81
N MET A 443 -69.11 4.94 -4.82
CA MET A 443 -69.85 3.69 -4.70
C MET A 443 -70.48 3.52 -3.31
N ALA A 444 -69.79 3.90 -2.24
CA ALA A 444 -70.33 3.85 -0.88
C ALA A 444 -71.54 4.80 -0.71
N ASP A 445 -71.46 6.03 -1.24
CA ASP A 445 -72.57 6.98 -1.21
C ASP A 445 -73.80 6.46 -1.99
N SER A 446 -73.57 5.82 -3.15
CA SER A 446 -74.65 5.21 -3.94
C SER A 446 -75.35 4.01 -3.28
N LEU A 447 -74.70 3.36 -2.31
CA LEU A 447 -75.27 2.25 -1.53
C LEU A 447 -76.08 2.74 -0.32
N VAL A 448 -75.79 3.93 0.21
CA VAL A 448 -76.55 4.54 1.32
C VAL A 448 -77.90 5.08 0.83
N ASP A 449 -77.96 5.61 -0.39
CA ASP A 449 -79.21 6.03 -1.05
C ASP A 449 -80.13 4.86 -1.46
N ALA A 450 -79.66 3.61 -1.39
CA ALA A 450 -80.42 2.41 -1.73
C ALA A 450 -81.07 1.70 -0.53
N THR A 451 -81.04 2.30 0.67
CA THR A 451 -81.69 1.72 1.87
C THR A 451 -83.22 1.89 1.76
N PRO A 452 -84.03 0.82 1.66
CA PRO A 452 -85.49 0.95 1.56
C PRO A 452 -86.08 1.33 2.94
N VAL A 453 -86.97 2.32 2.94
CA VAL A 453 -87.91 2.62 4.04
C VAL A 453 -88.96 1.53 4.18
#